data_AF-A0A535RHR6-F1
#
_entry.id   AF-A0A535RHR6-F1
#
_cell.length_a   1.000
_cell.length_b   1.000
_cell.length_c   1.000
_cell.angle_alpha   90.00
_cell.angle_beta   90.00
_cell.angle_gamma   90.00
#
_symmetry.space_group_name_H-M   'P 1'
#
loop_
_entity.id
_entity.type
_entity.pdbx_description
1 polymer ?
#
loop_
_entity_poly.entity_id
_entity_poly.type
_entity_poly.pdbx_seq_one_letter_code
_entity_poly.pdbx_strand_id
1 'polypeptide(L)'
;MRPAGDHRPGSKLPRLHQLPAARRSACAAGSAAADRRPGRAGDPERRHAAAPPPARPAPRDRALLRHLQRQRGDARRRRLHRLPARRHRDRRRRRPAGRDPPAGALPGGRRAGPRARSAVAHTGALAVEDRIIDAVFRKRGVVRVETLEELVETSALLAAGRLPEGRRVAMLTASGGACGILADLAAGTRLRVPDFGAATKAALKEILPGFGTPQNPLDTTGLVVQDMDLLPRSFEAIAADRSFDSILVVWDPPRDQGLNPQRTQARLGAVAAAVRESPVPAFLTSYVAGELTEYGRDAVLEYGVHFLNGMTLAVKALNAAVGYVETRRRLLAKGVEVLAVNPVALAGSGPQTEVASLRILSEIGIPVPPERVAHSPLEAARLAREAGFPVVLKVISPDLPHKTEAGGVRLQLLTEEEAATAYRDLLAGVRAYLPEARIEGMSVARQVFPVAELMAGTVTDPQFGPLLLVGLGGIFVEVLDDFSMRMAPVDFDDAVDMLSELRGKAVLEGARGNPRADLHAAAACLVRLSRLAASHRDRIEAIDVNPLFVLADGEGVLAGDALVVLK
;
A
#
# COMPACT_ATOMS: atom_id res chain seq x y z
N MET A 1 -79.72 30.91 -19.34
CA MET A 1 -79.33 29.88 -20.32
C MET A 1 -78.62 28.74 -19.59
N ARG A 2 -78.83 27.49 -20.01
CA ARG A 2 -78.26 26.21 -19.49
C ARG A 2 -77.64 25.43 -20.67
N PRO A 3 -76.89 24.31 -20.45
CA PRO A 3 -76.13 23.83 -19.28
C PRO A 3 -74.60 23.96 -19.58
N ALA A 4 -73.58 23.29 -18.99
CA ALA A 4 -73.35 22.36 -17.86
C ALA A 4 -71.96 22.74 -17.22
N GLY A 5 -71.29 22.08 -16.26
CA GLY A 5 -71.48 20.84 -15.49
C GLY A 5 -70.61 19.66 -16.00
N ASP A 6 -69.76 18.96 -15.24
CA ASP A 6 -69.19 19.14 -13.87
C ASP A 6 -67.99 18.14 -13.68
N HIS A 7 -67.27 18.25 -12.54
CA HIS A 7 -66.51 17.21 -11.82
C HIS A 7 -65.03 16.83 -12.15
N ARG A 8 -64.28 16.69 -11.03
CA ARG A 8 -63.00 15.99 -10.78
C ARG A 8 -63.29 14.56 -10.25
N PRO A 9 -62.30 13.71 -9.86
CA PRO A 9 -60.98 13.39 -10.43
C PRO A 9 -60.74 11.85 -10.52
N GLY A 10 -59.61 11.38 -11.09
CA GLY A 10 -59.08 10.04 -10.69
C GLY A 10 -58.13 9.24 -11.61
N SER A 11 -56.84 9.26 -11.27
CA SER A 11 -55.90 8.11 -11.34
C SER A 11 -55.39 7.52 -12.68
N LYS A 12 -54.22 6.85 -12.57
CA LYS A 12 -53.60 5.85 -13.48
C LYS A 12 -52.80 6.34 -14.72
N LEU A 13 -51.48 6.44 -14.52
CA LEU A 13 -50.45 6.33 -15.56
C LEU A 13 -50.42 4.92 -16.19
N PRO A 14 -50.22 4.79 -17.52
CA PRO A 14 -49.86 3.53 -18.16
C PRO A 14 -48.34 3.31 -18.28
N ARG A 15 -47.96 2.03 -18.43
CA ARG A 15 -46.61 1.45 -18.37
C ARG A 15 -45.72 1.84 -19.56
N LEU A 16 -44.40 1.81 -19.36
CA LEU A 16 -43.40 1.62 -20.42
C LEU A 16 -42.23 0.72 -19.96
N HIS A 17 -41.70 -0.05 -20.91
CA HIS A 17 -40.98 -1.32 -20.77
C HIS A 17 -39.76 -1.41 -19.83
N GLN A 18 -39.57 -2.62 -19.27
CA GLN A 18 -38.33 -3.09 -18.61
C GLN A 18 -37.21 -3.40 -19.63
N LEU A 19 -35.95 -3.20 -19.24
CA LEU A 19 -34.74 -3.99 -19.61
C LEU A 19 -33.55 -3.52 -18.72
N PRO A 20 -32.42 -4.26 -18.59
CA PRO A 20 -32.11 -4.93 -17.33
C PRO A 20 -31.06 -4.22 -16.43
N ALA A 21 -31.08 -4.58 -15.15
CA ALA A 21 -30.18 -4.05 -14.13
C ALA A 21 -28.73 -4.56 -14.28
N ALA A 22 -27.80 -3.65 -14.59
CA ALA A 22 -26.37 -3.89 -14.41
C ALA A 22 -25.96 -3.59 -12.96
N ARG A 23 -25.61 -4.62 -12.19
CA ARG A 23 -25.07 -4.47 -10.82
C ARG A 23 -23.82 -3.59 -10.85
N ARG A 24 -23.80 -2.52 -10.04
CA ARG A 24 -22.60 -1.73 -9.72
C ARG A 24 -22.56 -1.48 -8.22
N SER A 25 -21.63 -2.15 -7.54
CA SER A 25 -21.32 -1.92 -6.13
C SER A 25 -20.48 -0.66 -5.98
N ALA A 26 -21.06 0.36 -5.36
CA ALA A 26 -20.32 1.47 -4.76
C ALA A 26 -20.70 1.51 -3.29
N CYS A 27 -19.96 0.77 -2.45
CA CYS A 27 -20.14 0.81 -1.01
C CYS A 27 -19.39 2.04 -0.47
N ALA A 28 -20.15 3.08 -0.14
CA ALA A 28 -19.71 4.09 0.81
C ALA A 28 -20.32 3.69 2.17
N ALA A 29 -19.52 3.03 3.01
CA ALA A 29 -19.91 2.66 4.36
C ALA A 29 -19.32 3.69 5.34
N GLY A 30 -20.19 4.45 5.98
CA GLY A 30 -19.84 5.45 7.00
C GLY A 30 -21.03 5.63 7.92
N SER A 31 -21.22 4.69 8.85
CA SER A 31 -22.25 4.74 9.89
C SER A 31 -21.60 5.03 11.24
N ALA A 32 -21.70 6.26 11.73
CA ALA A 32 -21.42 6.56 13.13
C ALA A 32 -22.59 6.06 13.99
N ALA A 33 -22.28 5.32 15.05
CA ALA A 33 -23.27 4.73 15.94
C ALA A 33 -23.86 5.77 16.92
N ALA A 34 -25.18 5.71 17.13
CA ALA A 34 -25.85 6.37 18.25
C ALA A 34 -27.19 5.70 18.57
N ASP A 35 -27.25 4.79 19.54
CA ASP A 35 -28.41 4.62 20.42
C ASP A 35 -28.07 3.81 21.70
N ARG A 36 -28.90 3.97 22.76
CA ARG A 36 -28.87 3.40 24.13
C ARG A 36 -27.89 4.09 25.11
N ARG A 37 -28.32 5.09 25.90
CA ARG A 37 -29.18 5.10 27.15
C ARG A 37 -28.38 4.73 28.43
N PRO A 38 -28.79 5.16 29.66
CA PRO A 38 -30.05 5.79 30.09
C PRO A 38 -29.85 7.21 30.71
N GLY A 39 -30.90 7.81 31.31
CA GLY A 39 -30.91 9.23 31.69
C GLY A 39 -31.01 9.54 33.19
N ARG A 40 -30.98 10.84 33.52
CA ARG A 40 -31.57 11.48 34.71
C ARG A 40 -31.88 12.97 34.40
N ALA A 41 -32.69 13.59 35.26
CA ALA A 41 -33.39 14.85 34.97
C ALA A 41 -32.59 16.13 35.28
N GLY A 42 -32.99 17.25 34.68
CA GLY A 42 -32.63 18.59 35.16
C GLY A 42 -32.51 19.67 34.07
N ASP A 43 -33.45 20.61 34.11
CA ASP A 43 -33.39 22.01 33.66
C ASP A 43 -33.86 22.39 32.22
N PRO A 44 -34.93 23.22 32.07
CA PRO A 44 -35.55 23.50 30.78
C PRO A 44 -35.38 24.95 30.27
N GLU A 45 -34.15 25.43 30.00
CA GLU A 45 -34.02 26.70 29.25
C GLU A 45 -32.72 26.85 28.42
N ARG A 46 -32.79 26.53 27.12
CA ARG A 46 -31.98 27.15 26.05
C ARG A 46 -32.50 26.76 24.66
N ARG A 47 -32.90 27.76 23.87
CA ARG A 47 -33.26 27.58 22.45
C ARG A 47 -32.00 27.51 21.60
N HIS A 48 -31.76 26.40 20.91
CA HIS A 48 -30.81 26.34 19.79
C HIS A 48 -31.49 25.79 18.54
N ALA A 49 -31.26 26.44 17.40
CA ALA A 49 -31.91 26.12 16.13
C ALA A 49 -31.42 24.77 15.57
N ALA A 50 -32.32 24.03 14.93
CA ALA A 50 -32.00 22.74 14.32
C ALA A 50 -31.05 22.92 13.12
N ALA A 51 -29.95 22.16 13.11
CA ALA A 51 -29.06 22.07 11.95
C ALA A 51 -29.69 21.23 10.83
N PRO A 52 -29.51 21.59 9.54
CA PRO A 52 -30.02 20.80 8.42
C PRO A 52 -29.22 19.50 8.22
N PRO A 53 -29.83 18.44 7.66
CA PRO A 53 -29.15 17.17 7.41
C PRO A 53 -28.06 17.28 6.33
N PRO A 54 -27.02 16.43 6.37
CA PRO A 54 -25.88 16.51 5.46
C PRO A 54 -26.26 16.27 3.99
N ALA A 55 -25.70 17.08 3.10
CA ALA A 55 -25.99 17.05 1.67
C ALA A 55 -25.42 15.79 0.98
N ARG A 56 -26.19 15.24 0.04
CA ARG A 56 -25.71 14.20 -0.89
C ARG A 56 -24.78 14.84 -1.95
N PRO A 57 -23.76 14.13 -2.44
CA PRO A 57 -22.86 14.65 -3.48
C PRO A 57 -23.62 15.00 -4.76
N ALA A 58 -23.20 16.08 -5.42
CA ALA A 58 -23.93 16.70 -6.50
C ALA A 58 -24.02 15.82 -7.77
N PRO A 59 -25.05 15.98 -8.62
CA PRO A 59 -25.21 15.19 -9.84
C PRO A 59 -24.07 15.32 -10.87
N ARG A 60 -23.23 16.37 -10.78
CA ARG A 60 -22.21 16.74 -11.77
C ARG A 60 -21.04 15.75 -11.86
N ASP A 61 -20.53 15.23 -10.75
CA ASP A 61 -19.36 14.33 -10.74
C ASP A 61 -19.69 12.98 -11.40
N ARG A 62 -20.92 12.51 -11.18
CA ARG A 62 -21.49 11.34 -11.85
C ARG A 62 -21.79 11.55 -13.34
N ALA A 63 -21.78 12.80 -13.82
CA ALA A 63 -21.92 13.11 -15.24
C ALA A 63 -20.54 13.13 -15.94
N LEU A 64 -19.51 13.73 -15.31
CA LEU A 64 -18.15 13.79 -15.84
C LEU A 64 -17.57 12.38 -16.10
N LEU A 65 -17.66 11.48 -15.12
CA LEU A 65 -17.22 10.09 -15.27
C LEU A 65 -18.00 9.31 -16.35
N ARG A 66 -19.28 9.64 -16.59
CA ARG A 66 -20.07 9.04 -17.68
C ARG A 66 -19.70 9.61 -19.05
N HIS A 67 -19.33 10.89 -19.11
CA HIS A 67 -18.88 11.55 -20.34
C HIS A 67 -17.55 10.92 -20.83
N LEU A 68 -16.56 10.83 -19.95
CA LEU A 68 -15.26 10.21 -20.23
C LEU A 68 -15.39 8.72 -20.64
N GLN A 69 -16.31 7.97 -20.02
CA GLN A 69 -16.60 6.58 -20.43
C GLN A 69 -17.26 6.47 -21.81
N ARG A 70 -18.05 7.47 -22.25
CA ARG A 70 -18.67 7.50 -23.58
C ARG A 70 -17.66 7.84 -24.69
N GLN A 71 -16.74 8.78 -24.46
CA GLN A 71 -15.72 9.16 -25.46
C GLN A 71 -14.87 7.96 -25.94
N ARG A 72 -14.53 7.01 -25.04
CA ARG A 72 -13.84 5.75 -25.41
C ARG A 72 -14.65 4.86 -26.37
N GLY A 73 -15.97 5.00 -26.43
CA GLY A 73 -16.86 4.28 -27.34
C GLY A 73 -16.85 4.87 -28.75
N ASP A 74 -16.97 6.20 -28.87
CA ASP A 74 -17.12 6.86 -30.16
C ASP A 74 -15.79 7.02 -30.91
N ALA A 75 -14.67 7.20 -30.20
CA ALA A 75 -13.33 7.14 -30.81
C ALA A 75 -13.05 5.78 -31.46
N ARG A 76 -13.55 4.67 -30.87
CA ARG A 76 -13.46 3.33 -31.48
C ARG A 76 -14.40 3.15 -32.68
N ARG A 77 -15.61 3.74 -32.66
CA ARG A 77 -16.53 3.69 -33.80
C ARG A 77 -15.97 4.45 -35.01
N ARG A 78 -15.40 5.65 -34.81
CA ARG A 78 -14.77 6.42 -35.90
C ARG A 78 -13.58 5.68 -36.55
N ARG A 79 -12.84 4.87 -35.81
CA ARG A 79 -11.73 4.03 -36.34
C ARG A 79 -12.16 2.86 -37.24
N LEU A 80 -13.45 2.48 -37.25
CA LEU A 80 -13.97 1.33 -38.02
C LEU A 80 -14.54 1.71 -39.41
N HIS A 81 -14.74 3.00 -39.70
CA HIS A 81 -15.38 3.45 -40.94
C HIS A 81 -14.40 3.80 -42.10
N ARG A 82 -13.11 3.43 -42.02
CA ARG A 82 -12.10 3.75 -43.06
C ARG A 82 -11.18 2.57 -43.43
N LEU A 83 -11.73 1.38 -43.67
CA LEU A 83 -11.00 0.27 -44.29
C LEU A 83 -11.89 -0.45 -45.34
N PRO A 84 -11.44 -0.64 -46.60
CA PRO A 84 -12.19 -1.39 -47.60
C PRO A 84 -12.14 -2.89 -47.30
N ALA A 85 -13.26 -3.58 -47.52
CA ALA A 85 -13.40 -4.99 -47.17
C ALA A 85 -12.70 -5.92 -48.17
N ARG A 86 -11.77 -6.75 -47.69
CA ARG A 86 -11.40 -8.01 -48.35
C ARG A 86 -11.67 -9.18 -47.41
N ARG A 87 -12.41 -10.18 -47.89
CA ARG A 87 -12.82 -11.36 -47.13
C ARG A 87 -11.72 -12.41 -47.16
N HIS A 88 -11.16 -12.77 -46.01
CA HIS A 88 -10.63 -14.12 -45.78
C HIS A 88 -11.23 -14.70 -44.50
N ARG A 89 -11.80 -15.91 -44.61
CA ARG A 89 -12.23 -16.71 -43.47
C ARG A 89 -11.00 -17.40 -42.89
N ASP A 90 -10.64 -17.11 -41.64
CA ASP A 90 -9.83 -18.03 -40.84
C ASP A 90 -10.47 -18.25 -39.46
N ARG A 91 -10.67 -19.52 -39.10
CA ARG A 91 -11.39 -19.96 -37.90
C ARG A 91 -10.42 -20.14 -36.73
N ARG A 92 -9.90 -19.06 -36.17
CA ARG A 92 -9.21 -19.10 -34.86
C ARG A 92 -10.16 -18.69 -33.74
N ARG A 93 -10.43 -19.62 -32.81
CA ARG A 93 -11.27 -19.41 -31.61
C ARG A 93 -10.62 -18.32 -30.72
N ARG A 94 -11.09 -17.07 -30.85
CA ARG A 94 -10.70 -15.99 -29.94
C ARG A 94 -11.33 -16.23 -28.57
N ARG A 95 -10.51 -16.50 -27.55
CA ARG A 95 -10.91 -16.31 -26.15
C ARG A 95 -11.43 -14.87 -25.98
N PRO A 96 -12.52 -14.63 -25.22
CA PRO A 96 -12.96 -13.27 -24.95
C PRO A 96 -11.88 -12.53 -24.17
N ALA A 97 -11.37 -11.43 -24.71
CA ALA A 97 -10.47 -10.56 -23.98
C ALA A 97 -11.23 -9.98 -22.77
N GLY A 98 -10.78 -10.34 -21.56
CA GLY A 98 -11.33 -9.81 -20.32
C GLY A 98 -11.32 -8.29 -20.32
N ARG A 99 -12.49 -7.69 -20.17
CA ARG A 99 -12.61 -6.25 -19.87
C ARG A 99 -12.58 -6.10 -18.36
N ASP A 100 -11.38 -6.13 -17.79
CA ASP A 100 -11.24 -5.74 -16.40
C ASP A 100 -11.59 -4.24 -16.27
N PRO A 101 -12.49 -3.86 -15.35
CA PRO A 101 -12.69 -2.46 -15.03
C PRO A 101 -11.38 -1.90 -14.43
N PRO A 102 -11.02 -0.63 -14.69
CA PRO A 102 -9.89 -0.01 -14.02
C PRO A 102 -10.14 -0.04 -12.51
N ALA A 103 -9.18 -0.57 -11.74
CA ALA A 103 -9.21 -0.48 -10.29
C ALA A 103 -9.27 0.99 -9.89
N GLY A 104 -10.19 1.34 -8.99
CA GLY A 104 -10.40 2.72 -8.58
C GLY A 104 -9.25 3.23 -7.71
N ALA A 105 -8.95 4.52 -7.83
CA ALA A 105 -8.35 5.24 -6.72
C ALA A 105 -9.43 5.46 -5.64
N LEU A 106 -9.03 5.49 -4.37
CA LEU A 106 -9.91 5.79 -3.24
C LEU A 106 -9.26 6.84 -2.33
N PRO A 107 -10.03 7.85 -1.86
CA PRO A 107 -9.53 8.81 -0.89
C PRO A 107 -9.40 8.11 0.46
N GLY A 108 -8.21 8.18 1.05
CA GLY A 108 -7.89 7.54 2.33
C GLY A 108 -7.24 8.55 3.28
N GLY A 109 -8.06 9.39 3.90
CA GLY A 109 -7.58 10.35 4.90
C GLY A 109 -6.98 9.63 6.11
N ARG A 110 -5.71 9.91 6.42
CA ARG A 110 -5.05 9.39 7.62
C ARG A 110 -5.68 10.01 8.86
N ARG A 111 -6.07 9.19 9.85
CA ARG A 111 -6.50 9.68 11.17
C ARG A 111 -5.48 9.29 12.23
N ALA A 112 -4.56 10.19 12.52
CA ALA A 112 -3.65 10.03 13.66
C ALA A 112 -4.42 10.30 14.96
N GLY A 113 -4.54 9.28 15.81
CA GLY A 113 -5.17 9.37 17.13
C GLY A 113 -5.20 7.98 17.79
N PRO A 114 -4.87 7.83 19.09
CA PRO A 114 -4.76 6.51 19.72
C PRO A 114 -5.99 6.11 20.55
N ARG A 115 -6.44 4.84 20.42
CA ARG A 115 -6.76 3.87 21.52
C ARG A 115 -7.84 2.83 21.17
N ALA A 116 -7.74 1.68 21.88
CA ALA A 116 -8.75 0.67 22.21
C ALA A 116 -9.18 -0.36 21.12
N ARG A 117 -9.12 -1.68 21.34
CA ARG A 117 -8.60 -2.53 22.46
C ARG A 117 -8.35 -3.96 21.91
N SER A 118 -7.23 -4.59 22.30
CA SER A 118 -6.92 -6.06 22.30
C SER A 118 -7.31 -6.91 21.07
N ALA A 119 -6.44 -7.70 20.41
CA ALA A 119 -5.25 -8.37 20.94
C ALA A 119 -4.02 -8.27 20.00
N VAL A 120 -3.21 -7.23 20.23
CA VAL A 120 -1.77 -7.34 20.42
C VAL A 120 -1.52 -6.56 21.70
N ALA A 121 -0.79 -7.10 22.67
CA ALA A 121 -0.62 -6.40 23.94
C ALA A 121 0.05 -5.03 23.69
N HIS A 122 -0.62 -3.96 24.13
CA HIS A 122 -0.13 -2.57 24.19
C HIS A 122 0.06 -1.71 22.91
N THR A 123 -0.38 -2.11 21.70
CA THR A 123 -0.34 -1.20 20.53
C THR A 123 -1.70 -0.56 20.14
N GLY A 124 -1.64 0.65 19.55
CA GLY A 124 -2.79 1.56 19.40
C GLY A 124 -3.74 1.24 18.25
N ALA A 125 -4.87 0.60 18.55
CA ALA A 125 -5.86 0.07 17.59
C ALA A 125 -6.21 0.94 16.35
N LEU A 126 -6.38 2.26 16.50
CA LEU A 126 -6.69 3.16 15.37
C LEU A 126 -5.57 3.24 14.31
N ALA A 127 -4.30 3.11 14.72
CA ALA A 127 -3.17 3.00 13.79
C ALA A 127 -3.15 1.62 13.10
N VAL A 128 -3.67 0.58 13.76
CA VAL A 128 -3.80 -0.77 13.19
C VAL A 128 -4.86 -0.78 12.08
N GLU A 129 -6.06 -0.23 12.31
CA GLU A 129 -7.13 -0.16 11.30
C GLU A 129 -6.67 0.50 9.98
N ASP A 130 -5.97 1.63 10.04
CA ASP A 130 -5.51 2.32 8.83
C ASP A 130 -4.44 1.50 8.07
N ARG A 131 -3.54 0.84 8.81
CA ARG A 131 -2.54 -0.09 8.26
C ARG A 131 -3.20 -1.35 7.66
N ILE A 132 -4.35 -1.81 8.18
CA ILE A 132 -5.14 -2.91 7.59
C ILE A 132 -5.68 -2.48 6.22
N ILE A 133 -6.30 -1.30 6.13
CA ILE A 133 -6.80 -0.77 4.86
C ILE A 133 -5.67 -0.62 3.83
N ASP A 134 -4.50 -0.13 4.23
CA ASP A 134 -3.31 -0.07 3.36
C ASP A 134 -2.85 -1.46 2.90
N ALA A 135 -2.81 -2.46 3.79
CA ALA A 135 -2.46 -3.83 3.44
C ALA A 135 -3.45 -4.44 2.42
N VAL A 136 -4.75 -4.21 2.61
CA VAL A 136 -5.82 -4.61 1.67
C VAL A 136 -5.64 -3.91 0.32
N PHE A 137 -5.47 -2.58 0.32
CA PHE A 137 -5.34 -1.80 -0.91
C PHE A 137 -4.09 -2.19 -1.71
N ARG A 138 -2.95 -2.36 -1.05
CA ARG A 138 -1.71 -2.86 -1.67
C ARG A 138 -1.90 -4.25 -2.30
N LYS A 139 -2.52 -5.20 -1.60
CA LYS A 139 -2.77 -6.57 -2.14
C LYS A 139 -3.74 -6.56 -3.33
N ARG A 140 -4.67 -5.61 -3.37
CA ARG A 140 -5.69 -5.47 -4.44
C ARG A 140 -5.29 -4.52 -5.58
N GLY A 141 -4.14 -3.84 -5.50
CA GLY A 141 -3.72 -2.85 -6.50
C GLY A 141 -4.58 -1.58 -6.53
N VAL A 142 -5.21 -1.24 -5.40
CA VAL A 142 -5.98 0.00 -5.20
C VAL A 142 -5.00 1.14 -4.92
N VAL A 143 -5.20 2.27 -5.59
CA VAL A 143 -4.38 3.48 -5.37
C VAL A 143 -5.01 4.31 -4.25
N ARG A 144 -4.27 4.48 -3.15
CA ARG A 144 -4.65 5.41 -2.08
C ARG A 144 -4.14 6.82 -2.41
N VAL A 145 -4.98 7.81 -2.16
CA VAL A 145 -4.68 9.24 -2.27
C VAL A 145 -5.14 9.98 -1.02
N GLU A 146 -4.55 11.13 -0.74
CA GLU A 146 -4.74 11.85 0.54
C GLU A 146 -5.86 12.90 0.46
N THR A 147 -6.15 13.44 -0.73
CA THR A 147 -7.18 14.48 -0.92
C THR A 147 -8.18 14.14 -2.05
N LEU A 148 -9.27 14.92 -2.13
CA LEU A 148 -10.27 14.78 -3.19
C LEU A 148 -9.73 15.27 -4.54
N GLU A 149 -8.89 16.29 -4.54
CA GLU A 149 -8.20 16.82 -5.72
C GLU A 149 -7.26 15.75 -6.28
N GLU A 150 -6.43 15.12 -5.43
CA GLU A 150 -5.59 13.99 -5.84
C GLU A 150 -6.42 12.83 -6.40
N LEU A 151 -7.59 12.54 -5.84
CA LEU A 151 -8.50 11.53 -6.34
C LEU A 151 -8.98 11.85 -7.76
N VAL A 152 -9.39 13.09 -8.01
CA VAL A 152 -9.88 13.54 -9.32
C VAL A 152 -8.75 13.47 -10.36
N GLU A 153 -7.60 14.08 -10.07
CA GLU A 153 -6.46 14.15 -11.00
C GLU A 153 -5.87 12.76 -11.28
N THR A 154 -5.67 11.94 -10.24
CA THR A 154 -5.17 10.56 -10.41
C THR A 154 -6.18 9.71 -11.19
N SER A 155 -7.49 9.85 -10.93
CA SER A 155 -8.52 9.11 -11.67
C SER A 155 -8.61 9.53 -13.13
N ALA A 156 -8.45 10.82 -13.43
CA ALA A 156 -8.44 11.34 -14.79
C ALA A 156 -7.21 10.84 -15.58
N LEU A 157 -6.03 10.89 -14.96
CA LEU A 157 -4.78 10.35 -15.51
C LEU A 157 -4.88 8.84 -15.81
N LEU A 158 -5.37 8.05 -14.84
CA LEU A 158 -5.60 6.61 -15.02
C LEU A 158 -6.66 6.32 -16.10
N ALA A 159 -7.66 7.19 -16.26
CA ALA A 159 -8.67 7.08 -17.30
C ALA A 159 -8.19 7.51 -18.70
N ALA A 160 -7.16 8.35 -18.82
CA ALA A 160 -6.54 8.72 -20.09
C ALA A 160 -5.86 7.49 -20.75
N GLY A 161 -5.26 6.61 -19.94
CA GLY A 161 -4.79 5.28 -20.38
C GLY A 161 -3.45 5.24 -21.12
N ARG A 162 -2.82 6.40 -21.37
CA ARG A 162 -1.37 6.49 -21.62
C ARG A 162 -0.71 6.70 -20.25
N LEU A 163 -0.21 5.64 -19.63
CA LEU A 163 0.38 5.70 -18.28
C LEU A 163 1.91 5.70 -18.37
N PRO A 164 2.63 6.33 -17.42
CA PRO A 164 4.09 6.24 -17.34
C PRO A 164 4.54 4.77 -17.28
N GLU A 165 5.57 4.41 -18.05
CA GLU A 165 6.03 3.02 -18.13
C GLU A 165 7.02 2.62 -17.03
N GLY A 166 7.36 3.55 -16.13
CA GLY A 166 8.40 3.41 -15.12
C GLY A 166 8.57 4.71 -14.34
N ARG A 167 9.72 4.88 -13.68
CA ARG A 167 9.96 5.96 -12.71
C ARG A 167 10.60 7.21 -13.30
N ARG A 168 11.27 7.12 -14.45
CA ARG A 168 12.13 8.18 -15.01
C ARG A 168 11.28 9.20 -15.76
N VAL A 169 11.24 10.43 -15.28
CA VAL A 169 10.44 11.51 -15.88
C VAL A 169 11.36 12.62 -16.39
N ALA A 170 11.16 13.00 -17.66
CA ALA A 170 11.69 14.24 -18.19
C ALA A 170 10.68 15.36 -17.91
N MET A 171 11.18 16.53 -17.53
CA MET A 171 10.36 17.67 -17.16
C MET A 171 10.73 18.88 -18.01
N LEU A 172 9.72 19.62 -18.47
CA LEU A 172 9.86 20.71 -19.43
C LEU A 172 9.01 21.91 -18.96
N THR A 173 9.61 23.08 -18.83
CA THR A 173 8.94 24.31 -18.38
C THR A 173 9.59 25.54 -19.03
N ALA A 174 8.99 26.71 -18.87
CA ALA A 174 9.53 27.99 -19.35
C ALA A 174 9.96 28.91 -18.18
N SER A 175 10.18 28.31 -17.00
CA SER A 175 10.61 29.00 -15.79
C SER A 175 11.60 28.15 -15.00
N GLY A 176 12.84 28.62 -14.86
CA GLY A 176 13.85 28.02 -13.99
C GLY A 176 13.42 27.90 -12.52
N GLY A 177 12.56 28.81 -12.03
CA GLY A 177 11.97 28.69 -10.69
C GLY A 177 11.05 27.48 -10.55
N ALA A 178 10.30 27.15 -11.61
CA ALA A 178 9.48 25.93 -11.64
C ALA A 178 10.34 24.65 -11.72
N CYS A 179 11.54 24.70 -12.32
CA CYS A 179 12.46 23.56 -12.33
C CYS A 179 12.85 23.14 -10.90
N GLY A 180 13.17 24.09 -10.02
CA GLY A 180 13.46 23.81 -8.61
C GLY A 180 12.27 23.19 -7.89
N ILE A 181 11.10 23.82 -7.99
CA ILE A 181 9.85 23.33 -7.36
C ILE A 181 9.50 21.91 -7.83
N LEU A 182 9.66 21.61 -9.12
CA LEU A 182 9.42 20.28 -9.69
C LEU A 182 10.40 19.22 -9.15
N ALA A 183 11.68 19.57 -9.01
CA ALA A 183 12.69 18.67 -8.45
C ALA A 183 12.38 18.34 -6.98
N ASP A 184 12.04 19.35 -6.17
CA ASP A 184 11.65 19.19 -4.77
C ASP A 184 10.37 18.35 -4.63
N LEU A 185 9.35 18.62 -5.45
CA LEU A 185 8.12 17.84 -5.50
C LEU A 185 8.37 16.38 -5.88
N ALA A 186 9.32 16.11 -6.78
CA ALA A 186 9.67 14.76 -7.20
C ALA A 186 10.49 14.00 -6.14
N ALA A 187 11.35 14.67 -5.38
CA ALA A 187 12.27 14.06 -4.41
C ALA A 187 11.54 13.23 -3.32
N GLY A 188 10.32 13.63 -2.94
CA GLY A 188 9.47 12.89 -2.00
C GLY A 188 8.68 11.72 -2.59
N THR A 189 8.98 11.27 -3.82
CA THR A 189 8.13 10.32 -4.58
C THR A 189 8.91 9.14 -5.17
N ARG A 190 8.21 8.25 -5.88
CA ARG A 190 8.85 7.18 -6.68
C ARG A 190 9.47 7.70 -7.97
N LEU A 191 9.16 8.93 -8.38
CA LEU A 191 9.68 9.50 -9.62
C LEU A 191 11.19 9.74 -9.50
N ARG A 192 11.90 9.51 -10.59
CA ARG A 192 13.32 9.83 -10.75
C ARG A 192 13.43 10.89 -11.82
N VAL A 193 14.18 11.95 -11.55
CA VAL A 193 14.47 13.03 -12.49
C VAL A 193 15.95 12.91 -12.88
N PRO A 194 16.36 11.87 -13.65
CA PRO A 194 17.75 11.76 -14.09
C PRO A 194 18.03 12.87 -15.11
N ASP A 195 19.26 13.37 -15.11
CA ASP A 195 19.70 14.35 -16.08
C ASP A 195 19.76 13.76 -17.51
N PHE A 196 19.69 14.62 -18.53
CA PHE A 196 19.65 14.20 -19.93
C PHE A 196 20.95 13.53 -20.39
N GLY A 197 20.82 12.51 -21.25
CA GLY A 197 21.95 11.89 -21.92
C GLY A 197 22.68 12.85 -22.88
N ALA A 198 23.95 12.54 -23.20
CA ALA A 198 24.81 13.42 -23.99
C ALA A 198 24.21 13.81 -25.37
N ALA A 199 23.54 12.87 -26.05
CA ALA A 199 22.87 13.13 -27.32
C ALA A 199 21.70 14.14 -27.18
N THR A 200 20.85 13.93 -26.18
CA THR A 200 19.71 14.80 -25.85
C THR A 200 20.21 16.20 -25.46
N LYS A 201 21.29 16.29 -24.68
CA LYS A 201 21.93 17.57 -24.35
C LYS A 201 22.51 18.29 -25.56
N ALA A 202 23.12 17.58 -26.51
CA ALA A 202 23.64 18.16 -27.74
C ALA A 202 22.51 18.75 -28.59
N ALA A 203 21.44 17.99 -28.84
CA ALA A 203 20.28 18.47 -29.59
C ALA A 203 19.61 19.67 -28.90
N LEU A 204 19.42 19.63 -27.58
CA LEU A 204 18.87 20.76 -26.81
C LEU A 204 19.78 22.00 -26.86
N LYS A 205 21.10 21.84 -26.91
CA LYS A 205 22.04 22.98 -27.02
C LYS A 205 21.95 23.70 -28.38
N GLU A 206 21.53 23.01 -29.45
CA GLU A 206 21.26 23.63 -30.75
C GLU A 206 19.91 24.38 -30.79
N ILE A 207 18.97 24.00 -29.91
CA ILE A 207 17.62 24.55 -29.83
C ILE A 207 17.55 25.74 -28.85
N LEU A 208 18.25 25.66 -27.72
CA LEU A 208 18.22 26.65 -26.64
C LEU A 208 19.05 27.90 -26.98
N PRO A 209 18.70 29.08 -26.40
CA PRO A 209 19.58 30.24 -26.44
C PRO A 209 20.90 29.94 -25.72
N GLY A 210 21.97 30.69 -26.03
CA GLY A 210 23.31 30.45 -25.47
C GLY A 210 23.45 30.57 -23.93
N PHE A 211 22.43 31.08 -23.24
CA PHE A 211 22.34 31.12 -21.77
C PHE A 211 21.42 30.04 -21.17
N GLY A 212 20.77 29.22 -22.00
CA GLY A 212 19.93 28.11 -21.58
C GLY A 212 20.76 26.85 -21.27
N THR A 213 20.48 26.21 -20.13
CA THR A 213 21.19 25.00 -19.71
C THR A 213 20.41 23.75 -20.09
N PRO A 214 20.96 22.84 -20.93
CA PRO A 214 20.31 21.58 -21.27
C PRO A 214 20.44 20.57 -20.11
N GLN A 215 19.54 20.68 -19.14
CA GLN A 215 19.43 19.81 -17.95
C GLN A 215 17.97 19.42 -17.69
N ASN A 216 17.74 18.37 -16.89
CA ASN A 216 16.38 17.97 -16.47
C ASN A 216 16.12 18.37 -14.99
N PRO A 217 15.06 19.12 -14.65
CA PRO A 217 14.05 19.74 -15.52
C PRO A 217 14.60 20.81 -16.46
N LEU A 218 14.07 20.86 -17.68
CA LEU A 218 14.47 21.83 -18.70
C LEU A 218 13.72 23.14 -18.59
N ASP A 219 14.47 24.24 -18.54
CA ASP A 219 13.94 25.59 -18.72
C ASP A 219 14.13 26.05 -20.18
N THR A 220 13.03 26.17 -20.95
CA THR A 220 13.03 26.81 -22.28
C THR A 220 13.12 28.33 -22.21
N THR A 221 13.12 28.91 -21.01
CA THR A 221 13.14 30.34 -20.71
C THR A 221 11.88 31.09 -21.19
N GLY A 222 11.77 32.36 -20.81
CA GLY A 222 10.71 33.25 -21.28
C GLY A 222 10.70 33.49 -22.80
N LEU A 223 11.76 33.12 -23.53
CA LEU A 223 11.82 33.25 -24.99
C LEU A 223 10.75 32.43 -25.72
N VAL A 224 10.11 31.45 -25.07
CA VAL A 224 8.95 30.70 -25.60
C VAL A 224 7.71 31.58 -25.90
N VAL A 225 7.73 32.85 -25.50
CA VAL A 225 6.71 33.86 -25.84
C VAL A 225 7.03 34.54 -27.19
N GLN A 226 8.30 34.54 -27.59
CA GLN A 226 8.80 35.10 -28.85
C GLN A 226 8.95 34.00 -29.91
N ASP A 227 9.74 32.96 -29.61
CA ASP A 227 9.92 31.77 -30.43
C ASP A 227 8.86 30.71 -30.08
N MET A 228 7.95 30.47 -31.02
CA MET A 228 6.84 29.53 -30.86
C MET A 228 7.26 28.07 -31.04
N ASP A 229 8.35 27.82 -31.76
CA ASP A 229 8.85 26.50 -32.12
C ASP A 229 9.87 25.99 -31.09
N LEU A 230 10.32 26.84 -30.17
CA LEU A 230 11.25 26.49 -29.10
C LEU A 230 10.73 25.36 -28.21
N LEU A 231 9.45 25.42 -27.78
CA LEU A 231 8.83 24.38 -26.95
C LEU A 231 8.56 23.09 -27.73
N PRO A 232 7.96 23.10 -28.95
CA PRO A 232 7.85 21.92 -29.80
C PRO A 232 9.19 21.22 -30.06
N ARG A 233 10.22 21.95 -30.52
CA ARG A 233 11.56 21.37 -30.81
C ARG A 233 12.20 20.78 -29.54
N SER A 234 12.13 21.48 -28.42
CA SER A 234 12.64 20.97 -27.14
C SER A 234 11.90 19.71 -26.69
N PHE A 235 10.58 19.68 -26.86
CA PHE A 235 9.77 18.50 -26.57
C PHE A 235 10.12 17.32 -27.47
N GLU A 236 10.29 17.54 -28.78
CA GLU A 236 10.66 16.50 -29.74
C GLU A 236 12.05 15.90 -29.43
N ALA A 237 13.03 16.74 -29.10
CA ALA A 237 14.36 16.29 -28.67
C ALA A 237 14.30 15.41 -27.41
N ILE A 238 13.50 15.80 -26.41
CA ILE A 238 13.26 14.99 -25.20
C ILE A 238 12.49 13.71 -25.53
N ALA A 239 11.47 13.77 -26.39
CA ALA A 239 10.59 12.64 -26.70
C ALA A 239 11.24 11.57 -27.59
N ALA A 240 12.35 11.91 -28.25
CA ALA A 240 13.23 10.95 -28.89
C ALA A 240 14.02 10.09 -27.86
N ASP A 241 14.28 10.61 -26.66
CA ASP A 241 15.08 9.94 -25.63
C ASP A 241 14.29 8.83 -24.90
N ARG A 242 14.60 7.58 -25.28
CA ARG A 242 14.01 6.35 -24.69
C ARG A 242 14.49 6.03 -23.28
N SER A 243 15.40 6.83 -22.71
CA SER A 243 15.80 6.66 -21.31
C SER A 243 14.78 7.23 -20.33
N PHE A 244 13.73 7.91 -20.80
CA PHE A 244 12.60 8.38 -19.99
C PHE A 244 11.35 7.53 -20.18
N ASP A 245 10.63 7.32 -19.07
CA ASP A 245 9.39 6.55 -19.00
C ASP A 245 8.13 7.45 -19.13
N SER A 246 8.31 8.77 -18.99
CA SER A 246 7.30 9.80 -19.23
C SER A 246 7.89 11.21 -19.40
N ILE A 247 7.07 12.14 -19.91
CA ILE A 247 7.37 13.58 -19.98
C ILE A 247 6.27 14.36 -19.25
N LEU A 248 6.64 15.31 -18.40
CA LEU A 248 5.75 16.31 -17.81
C LEU A 248 6.09 17.70 -18.36
N VAL A 249 5.14 18.33 -19.05
CA VAL A 249 5.28 19.68 -19.60
C VAL A 249 4.46 20.66 -18.77
N VAL A 250 5.11 21.63 -18.15
CA VAL A 250 4.45 22.73 -17.44
C VAL A 250 4.11 23.83 -18.43
N TRP A 251 2.83 23.97 -18.70
CA TRP A 251 2.26 25.02 -19.55
C TRP A 251 0.83 25.28 -19.10
N ASP A 252 0.46 26.55 -18.94
CA ASP A 252 -0.90 26.89 -18.53
C ASP A 252 -1.90 26.76 -19.69
N PRO A 253 -3.11 26.22 -19.44
CA PRO A 253 -4.19 26.25 -20.41
C PRO A 253 -4.61 27.71 -20.68
N PRO A 254 -5.01 28.07 -21.92
CA PRO A 254 -5.37 29.44 -22.24
C PRO A 254 -6.62 29.86 -21.49
N ARG A 255 -6.58 31.02 -20.82
CA ARG A 255 -7.69 31.52 -20.00
C ARG A 255 -8.75 32.26 -20.80
N ASP A 256 -8.34 32.89 -21.89
CA ASP A 256 -9.17 33.62 -22.84
C ASP A 256 -8.52 33.57 -24.23
N GLN A 257 -9.14 34.20 -25.21
CA GLN A 257 -8.68 34.25 -26.59
C GLN A 257 -7.34 35.01 -26.79
N GLY A 258 -6.92 35.80 -25.80
CA GLY A 258 -5.72 36.64 -25.84
C GLY A 258 -5.82 37.77 -26.87
N LEU A 259 -4.69 38.45 -27.09
CA LEU A 259 -4.56 39.49 -28.10
C LEU A 259 -4.48 38.94 -29.54
N ASN A 260 -4.26 37.63 -29.71
CA ASN A 260 -4.20 36.96 -31.02
C ASN A 260 -4.77 35.53 -30.90
N PRO A 261 -6.09 35.35 -31.11
CA PRO A 261 -6.77 34.07 -30.95
C PRO A 261 -6.22 32.96 -31.85
N GLN A 262 -5.85 33.29 -33.08
CA GLN A 262 -5.30 32.35 -34.06
C GLN A 262 -3.95 31.78 -33.58
N ARG A 263 -3.08 32.63 -33.01
CA ARG A 263 -1.79 32.20 -32.43
C ARG A 263 -2.00 31.31 -31.19
N THR A 264 -2.98 31.64 -30.34
CA THR A 264 -3.35 30.83 -29.16
C THR A 264 -3.82 29.43 -29.57
N GLN A 265 -4.73 29.35 -30.56
CA GLN A 265 -5.24 28.09 -31.10
C GLN A 265 -4.15 27.26 -31.79
N ALA A 266 -3.32 27.89 -32.63
CA ALA A 266 -2.20 27.20 -33.29
C ALA A 266 -1.20 26.60 -32.28
N ARG A 267 -0.86 27.35 -31.21
CA ARG A 267 0.00 26.86 -30.12
C ARG A 267 -0.59 25.63 -29.43
N LEU A 268 -1.88 25.70 -29.06
CA LEU A 268 -2.57 24.59 -28.40
C LEU A 268 -2.64 23.37 -29.31
N GLY A 269 -2.92 23.55 -30.60
CA GLY A 269 -2.91 22.49 -31.60
C GLY A 269 -1.56 21.81 -31.77
N ALA A 270 -0.47 22.57 -31.82
CA ALA A 270 0.89 22.05 -31.91
C ALA A 270 1.28 21.25 -30.64
N VAL A 271 1.04 21.80 -29.45
CA VAL A 271 1.32 21.11 -28.17
C VAL A 271 0.45 19.84 -28.05
N ALA A 272 -0.82 19.90 -28.43
CA ALA A 272 -1.72 18.75 -28.44
C ALA A 272 -1.27 17.65 -29.42
N ALA A 273 -0.78 18.02 -30.60
CA ALA A 273 -0.21 17.08 -31.56
C ALA A 273 1.06 16.43 -31.01
N ALA A 274 2.02 17.23 -30.53
CA ALA A 274 3.26 16.75 -29.94
C ALA A 274 3.01 15.76 -28.79
N VAL A 275 2.13 16.08 -27.83
CA VAL A 275 1.77 15.17 -26.73
C VAL A 275 1.09 13.89 -27.20
N ARG A 276 0.19 13.99 -28.19
CA ARG A 276 -0.57 12.85 -28.73
C ARG A 276 0.31 11.91 -29.53
N GLU A 277 1.22 12.44 -30.33
CA GLU A 277 2.12 11.72 -31.22
C GLU A 277 3.45 11.36 -30.54
N SER A 278 3.72 11.95 -29.36
CA SER A 278 4.84 11.61 -28.50
C SER A 278 4.94 10.10 -28.34
N PRO A 279 6.10 9.50 -28.64
CA PRO A 279 6.28 8.07 -28.56
C PRO A 279 6.59 7.57 -27.14
N VAL A 280 6.71 8.48 -26.15
CA VAL A 280 6.64 8.17 -24.71
C VAL A 280 5.38 8.82 -24.10
N PRO A 281 4.84 8.35 -22.96
CA PRO A 281 3.71 8.99 -22.29
C PRO A 281 4.02 10.44 -21.91
N ALA A 282 3.29 11.41 -22.46
CA ALA A 282 3.46 12.83 -22.19
C ALA A 282 2.21 13.45 -21.56
N PHE A 283 2.42 14.37 -20.62
CA PHE A 283 1.38 14.97 -19.79
C PHE A 283 1.57 16.48 -19.70
N LEU A 284 0.47 17.23 -19.73
CA LEU A 284 0.46 18.69 -19.53
C LEU A 284 0.07 19.00 -18.08
N THR A 285 0.63 20.05 -17.49
CA THR A 285 0.21 20.60 -16.20
C THR A 285 0.27 22.12 -16.21
N SER A 286 -0.67 22.78 -15.54
CA SER A 286 -0.51 24.20 -15.19
C SER A 286 0.58 24.40 -14.13
N TYR A 287 1.07 25.63 -13.98
CA TYR A 287 2.00 25.98 -12.91
C TYR A 287 1.32 25.86 -11.54
N VAL A 288 0.10 26.38 -11.43
CA VAL A 288 -0.68 26.46 -10.19
C VAL A 288 -2.02 25.74 -10.37
N ALA A 289 -2.55 25.17 -9.29
CA ALA A 289 -3.91 24.66 -9.28
C ALA A 289 -4.91 25.82 -9.40
N GLY A 290 -5.90 25.69 -10.30
CA GLY A 290 -6.91 26.72 -10.52
C GLY A 290 -8.12 26.20 -11.29
N GLU A 291 -9.14 27.06 -11.42
CA GLU A 291 -10.31 26.74 -12.24
C GLU A 291 -10.04 27.01 -13.73
N LEU A 292 -10.42 26.06 -14.58
CA LEU A 292 -10.51 26.26 -16.03
C LEU A 292 -11.70 27.20 -16.35
N THR A 293 -11.38 28.32 -16.99
CA THR A 293 -12.38 29.20 -17.63
C THR A 293 -13.16 28.43 -18.70
N GLU A 294 -14.29 28.98 -19.15
CA GLU A 294 -15.07 28.38 -20.24
C GLU A 294 -14.23 28.23 -21.52
N TYR A 295 -13.51 29.29 -21.91
CA TYR A 295 -12.58 29.26 -23.04
C TYR A 295 -11.50 28.16 -22.90
N GLY A 296 -10.83 28.10 -21.74
CA GLY A 296 -9.79 27.09 -21.52
C GLY A 296 -10.33 25.66 -21.52
N ARG A 297 -11.52 25.46 -20.96
CA ARG A 297 -12.23 24.16 -20.98
C ARG A 297 -12.60 23.74 -22.39
N ASP A 298 -13.18 24.62 -23.19
CA ASP A 298 -13.61 24.32 -24.55
C ASP A 298 -12.41 24.04 -25.45
N ALA A 299 -11.33 24.83 -25.32
CA ALA A 299 -10.07 24.61 -26.03
C ALA A 299 -9.43 23.25 -25.64
N VAL A 300 -9.38 22.92 -24.35
CA VAL A 300 -8.87 21.61 -23.88
C VAL A 300 -9.70 20.44 -24.45
N LEU A 301 -11.03 20.59 -24.52
CA LEU A 301 -11.95 19.60 -25.09
C LEU A 301 -11.82 19.46 -26.61
N GLU A 302 -11.67 20.57 -27.34
CA GLU A 302 -11.51 20.62 -28.80
C GLU A 302 -10.26 19.84 -29.25
N TYR A 303 -9.12 20.11 -28.62
CA TYR A 303 -7.84 19.50 -28.99
C TYR A 303 -7.61 18.13 -28.32
N GLY A 304 -8.50 17.69 -27.44
CA GLY A 304 -8.47 16.37 -26.81
C GLY A 304 -7.28 16.15 -25.86
N VAL A 305 -6.77 17.23 -25.26
CA VAL A 305 -5.68 17.21 -24.28
C VAL A 305 -6.23 17.08 -22.86
N HIS A 306 -5.37 16.69 -21.93
CA HIS A 306 -5.68 16.69 -20.50
C HIS A 306 -4.54 17.42 -19.76
N PHE A 307 -4.91 18.47 -19.06
CA PHE A 307 -4.03 19.18 -18.12
C PHE A 307 -4.28 18.65 -16.72
N LEU A 308 -3.19 18.27 -16.05
CA LEU A 308 -3.17 18.03 -14.62
C LEU A 308 -3.16 19.39 -13.90
N ASN A 309 -3.95 19.53 -12.83
CA ASN A 309 -4.22 20.84 -12.23
C ASN A 309 -3.12 21.28 -11.25
N GLY A 310 -2.08 21.93 -11.74
CA GLY A 310 -0.96 22.43 -10.96
C GLY A 310 0.14 21.39 -10.70
N MET A 311 1.40 21.85 -10.66
CA MET A 311 2.58 20.97 -10.57
C MET A 311 2.51 19.97 -9.41
N THR A 312 2.04 20.39 -8.24
CA THR A 312 1.91 19.52 -7.04
C THR A 312 0.97 18.34 -7.27
N LEU A 313 -0.22 18.58 -7.83
CA LEU A 313 -1.17 17.50 -8.11
C LEU A 313 -0.71 16.64 -9.29
N ALA A 314 -0.05 17.24 -10.29
CA ALA A 314 0.51 16.51 -11.42
C ALA A 314 1.60 15.51 -11.00
N VAL A 315 2.56 15.95 -10.16
CA VAL A 315 3.62 15.08 -9.63
C VAL A 315 3.04 13.99 -8.74
N LYS A 316 2.07 14.30 -7.87
CA LYS A 316 1.36 13.32 -7.05
C LYS A 316 0.60 12.29 -7.89
N ALA A 317 -0.17 12.73 -8.88
CA ALA A 317 -0.92 11.85 -9.80
C ALA A 317 0.02 10.96 -10.62
N LEU A 318 1.15 11.48 -11.10
CA LEU A 318 2.16 10.68 -11.80
C LEU A 318 2.80 9.63 -10.89
N ASN A 319 3.23 10.00 -9.68
CA ASN A 319 3.73 9.04 -8.68
C ASN A 319 2.71 7.94 -8.36
N ALA A 320 1.43 8.29 -8.26
CA ALA A 320 0.33 7.35 -8.05
C ALA A 320 0.10 6.43 -9.25
N ALA A 321 0.18 6.96 -10.48
CA ALA A 321 0.09 6.20 -11.72
C ALA A 321 1.28 5.24 -11.93
N VAL A 322 2.50 5.65 -11.56
CA VAL A 322 3.68 4.76 -11.55
C VAL A 322 3.47 3.61 -10.56
N GLY A 323 3.08 3.92 -9.32
CA GLY A 323 2.77 2.89 -8.31
C GLY A 323 1.67 1.92 -8.76
N TYR A 324 0.65 2.42 -9.47
CA TYR A 324 -0.39 1.59 -10.09
C TYR A 324 0.18 0.67 -11.18
N VAL A 325 0.99 1.19 -12.11
CA VAL A 325 1.57 0.40 -13.21
C VAL A 325 2.49 -0.70 -12.68
N GLU A 326 3.35 -0.38 -11.69
CA GLU A 326 4.23 -1.34 -11.03
C GLU A 326 3.42 -2.43 -10.31
N THR A 327 2.45 -2.05 -9.48
CA THR A 327 1.61 -3.00 -8.74
C THR A 327 0.79 -3.87 -9.70
N ARG A 328 0.25 -3.29 -10.77
CA ARG A 328 -0.51 -4.03 -11.80
C ARG A 328 0.37 -5.00 -12.57
N ARG A 329 1.61 -4.64 -12.93
CA ARG A 329 2.57 -5.57 -13.56
C ARG A 329 2.86 -6.73 -12.62
N ARG A 330 3.17 -6.44 -11.34
CA ARG A 330 3.42 -7.46 -10.31
C ARG A 330 2.24 -8.42 -10.14
N LEU A 331 1.02 -7.90 -9.98
CA LEU A 331 -0.20 -8.70 -9.81
C LEU A 331 -0.65 -9.48 -11.07
N LEU A 332 -0.15 -9.14 -12.25
CA LEU A 332 -0.41 -9.89 -13.50
C LEU A 332 0.69 -10.91 -13.82
N ALA A 333 1.92 -10.67 -13.36
CA ALA A 333 3.02 -11.63 -13.43
C ALA A 333 2.86 -12.75 -12.40
N LYS A 334 2.47 -12.38 -11.17
CA LYS A 334 2.02 -13.31 -10.13
C LYS A 334 0.69 -13.93 -10.56
N GLY A 335 0.74 -15.14 -11.12
CA GLY A 335 -0.46 -15.94 -11.39
C GLY A 335 -1.23 -16.26 -10.11
N VAL A 336 -2.36 -16.97 -10.24
CA VAL A 336 -3.07 -17.47 -9.05
C VAL A 336 -2.23 -18.60 -8.44
N GLU A 337 -1.34 -18.27 -7.51
CA GLU A 337 -0.64 -19.27 -6.69
C GLU A 337 -1.69 -20.06 -5.91
N VAL A 338 -1.72 -21.37 -6.16
CA VAL A 338 -2.45 -22.31 -5.29
C VAL A 338 -1.56 -22.56 -4.08
N LEU A 339 -2.08 -22.25 -2.89
CA LEU A 339 -1.35 -22.40 -1.64
C LEU A 339 -1.15 -23.88 -1.30
N ALA A 340 -0.02 -24.44 -1.73
CA ALA A 340 0.49 -25.69 -1.20
C ALA A 340 1.22 -25.42 0.13
N VAL A 341 0.61 -25.86 1.23
CA VAL A 341 1.25 -26.02 2.54
C VAL A 341 1.08 -27.48 2.91
N ASN A 342 2.07 -28.09 3.57
CA ASN A 342 1.86 -29.39 4.19
C ASN A 342 0.71 -29.27 5.21
N PRO A 343 -0.29 -30.17 5.19
CA PRO A 343 -1.40 -30.10 6.14
C PRO A 343 -0.88 -30.32 7.57
N VAL A 344 -1.04 -29.31 8.42
CA VAL A 344 -0.69 -29.37 9.85
C VAL A 344 -1.95 -29.69 10.65
N ALA A 345 -1.88 -30.68 11.53
CA ALA A 345 -3.02 -31.10 12.34
C ALA A 345 -3.20 -30.19 13.57
N LEU A 346 -4.01 -29.14 13.45
CA LEU A 346 -4.31 -28.22 14.54
C LEU A 346 -5.42 -28.77 15.46
N ALA A 347 -5.03 -29.46 16.53
CA ALA A 347 -5.93 -29.95 17.58
C ALA A 347 -6.15 -28.90 18.69
N GLY A 348 -7.29 -28.97 19.39
CA GLY A 348 -7.62 -28.07 20.50
C GLY A 348 -8.24 -26.73 20.08
N SER A 349 -8.29 -25.79 21.02
CA SER A 349 -8.84 -24.43 20.90
C SER A 349 -8.15 -23.52 21.92
N GLY A 350 -8.20 -22.21 21.72
CA GLY A 350 -7.58 -21.21 22.60
C GLY A 350 -6.04 -21.13 22.47
N PRO A 351 -5.37 -20.45 23.42
CA PRO A 351 -3.92 -20.35 23.48
C PRO A 351 -3.27 -21.74 23.61
N GLN A 352 -2.28 -22.03 22.75
CA GLN A 352 -1.46 -23.23 22.84
C GLN A 352 -0.22 -22.98 23.71
N THR A 353 0.38 -24.04 24.29
CA THR A 353 1.65 -23.90 25.02
C THR A 353 2.79 -23.51 24.07
N GLU A 354 3.89 -22.95 24.61
CA GLU A 354 5.12 -22.67 23.83
C GLU A 354 5.59 -23.93 23.07
N VAL A 355 5.65 -25.08 23.75
CA VAL A 355 6.08 -26.36 23.16
C VAL A 355 5.17 -26.78 21.99
N ALA A 356 3.85 -26.65 22.13
CA ALA A 356 2.91 -26.94 21.04
C ALA A 356 3.02 -25.94 19.89
N SER A 357 3.21 -24.66 20.20
CA SER A 357 3.37 -23.58 19.23
C SER A 357 4.65 -23.72 18.41
N LEU A 358 5.80 -23.89 19.07
CA LEU A 358 7.09 -24.15 18.42
C LEU A 358 7.07 -25.43 17.58
N ARG A 359 6.35 -26.48 18.02
CA ARG A 359 6.13 -27.68 17.21
C ARG A 359 5.35 -27.38 15.92
N ILE A 360 4.27 -26.62 15.98
CA ILE A 360 3.50 -26.19 14.79
C ILE A 360 4.40 -25.42 13.81
N LEU A 361 5.28 -24.55 14.31
CA LEU A 361 6.25 -23.82 13.48
C LEU A 361 7.30 -24.75 12.84
N SER A 362 7.81 -25.72 13.60
CA SER A 362 8.74 -26.73 13.10
C SER A 362 8.14 -27.62 12.00
N GLU A 363 6.87 -28.02 12.14
CA GLU A 363 6.15 -28.82 11.14
C GLU A 363 5.92 -28.07 9.79
N ILE A 364 5.92 -26.73 9.78
CA ILE A 364 5.95 -25.92 8.54
C ILE A 364 7.37 -25.53 8.07
N GLY A 365 8.42 -26.04 8.72
CA GLY A 365 9.81 -25.79 8.35
C GLY A 365 10.36 -24.43 8.78
N ILE A 366 9.87 -23.88 9.88
CA ILE A 366 10.51 -22.76 10.60
C ILE A 366 11.39 -23.38 11.70
N PRO A 367 12.73 -23.18 11.67
CA PRO A 367 13.61 -23.75 12.69
C PRO A 367 13.33 -23.17 14.07
N VAL A 368 13.49 -24.01 15.10
CA VAL A 368 13.39 -23.65 16.52
C VAL A 368 14.69 -24.06 17.22
N PRO A 369 15.12 -23.39 18.31
CA PRO A 369 16.25 -23.84 19.10
C PRO A 369 16.06 -25.30 19.57
N PRO A 370 17.12 -26.12 19.65
CA PRO A 370 17.04 -27.46 20.22
C PRO A 370 16.86 -27.35 21.74
N GLU A 371 15.61 -27.43 22.19
CA GLU A 371 15.23 -27.37 23.60
C GLU A 371 15.00 -28.76 24.20
N ARG A 372 15.29 -28.93 25.49
CA ARG A 372 14.97 -30.15 26.25
C ARG A 372 14.35 -29.80 27.60
N VAL A 373 13.40 -30.62 28.06
CA VAL A 373 12.68 -30.37 29.31
C VAL A 373 13.40 -31.02 30.49
N ALA A 374 13.65 -30.25 31.54
CA ALA A 374 14.08 -30.72 32.85
C ALA A 374 12.90 -30.72 33.83
N HIS A 375 12.78 -31.79 34.61
CA HIS A 375 11.82 -31.89 35.72
C HIS A 375 12.50 -31.82 37.11
N SER A 376 13.81 -31.62 37.16
CA SER A 376 14.57 -31.42 38.42
C SER A 376 15.82 -30.55 38.22
N PRO A 377 16.38 -29.95 39.30
CA PRO A 377 17.64 -29.22 39.24
C PRO A 377 18.83 -30.02 38.70
N LEU A 378 18.91 -31.31 39.05
CA LEU A 378 19.98 -32.21 38.58
C LEU A 378 19.85 -32.54 37.09
N GLU A 379 18.62 -32.67 36.61
CA GLU A 379 18.35 -32.85 35.18
C GLU A 379 18.66 -31.56 34.40
N ALA A 380 18.32 -30.39 34.94
CA ALA A 380 18.65 -29.11 34.33
C ALA A 380 20.17 -28.92 34.18
N ALA A 381 20.96 -29.26 35.21
CA ALA A 381 22.42 -29.30 35.14
C ALA A 381 22.94 -30.23 34.03
N ARG A 382 22.48 -31.49 34.00
CA ARG A 382 22.89 -32.47 32.98
C ARG A 382 22.57 -31.98 31.56
N LEU A 383 21.33 -31.51 31.34
CA LEU A 383 20.88 -31.02 30.04
C LEU A 383 21.59 -29.72 29.63
N ALA A 384 22.03 -28.90 30.58
CA ALA A 384 22.83 -27.71 30.33
C ALA A 384 24.23 -28.06 29.80
N ARG A 385 24.96 -28.96 30.49
CA ARG A 385 26.27 -29.47 30.01
C ARG A 385 26.14 -30.05 28.60
N GLU A 386 25.14 -30.89 28.37
CA GLU A 386 24.91 -31.54 27.08
C GLU A 386 24.50 -30.57 25.96
N ALA A 387 23.90 -29.41 26.28
CA ALA A 387 23.53 -28.38 25.30
C ALA A 387 24.71 -27.46 24.93
N GLY A 388 25.66 -27.30 25.85
CA GLY A 388 26.81 -26.40 25.72
C GLY A 388 26.49 -24.97 26.15
N PHE A 389 27.37 -24.40 26.96
CA PHE A 389 27.21 -23.07 27.55
C PHE A 389 27.51 -21.91 26.57
N PRO A 390 26.95 -20.70 26.79
CA PRO A 390 25.92 -20.38 27.78
C PRO A 390 24.56 -20.99 27.43
N VAL A 391 23.78 -21.33 28.46
CA VAL A 391 22.41 -21.84 28.32
C VAL A 391 21.37 -20.88 28.88
N VAL A 392 20.13 -21.06 28.43
CA VAL A 392 18.92 -20.42 28.90
C VAL A 392 18.03 -21.45 29.59
N LEU A 393 17.45 -21.07 30.72
CA LEU A 393 16.36 -21.80 31.38
C LEU A 393 15.07 -20.98 31.29
N LYS A 394 13.98 -21.61 30.82
CA LYS A 394 12.63 -21.02 30.80
C LYS A 394 11.65 -21.91 31.55
N VAL A 395 10.72 -21.33 32.31
CA VAL A 395 9.61 -22.06 32.94
C VAL A 395 8.61 -22.52 31.87
N ILE A 396 8.17 -23.79 31.92
CA ILE A 396 7.08 -24.29 31.08
C ILE A 396 5.80 -24.35 31.93
N SER A 397 4.83 -23.49 31.61
CA SER A 397 3.53 -23.45 32.27
C SER A 397 2.47 -22.92 31.30
N PRO A 398 1.30 -23.60 31.15
CA PRO A 398 0.16 -23.05 30.40
C PRO A 398 -0.49 -21.84 31.08
N ASP A 399 -0.25 -21.66 32.39
CA ASP A 399 -0.81 -20.55 33.17
C ASP A 399 0.10 -19.30 33.18
N LEU A 400 1.27 -19.38 32.52
CA LEU A 400 2.25 -18.28 32.41
C LEU A 400 2.69 -18.07 30.94
N PRO A 401 1.85 -17.45 30.09
CA PRO A 401 2.20 -17.15 28.70
C PRO A 401 3.28 -16.05 28.57
N HIS A 402 3.29 -15.05 29.44
CA HIS A 402 4.28 -13.95 29.43
C HIS A 402 5.29 -14.11 30.57
N LYS A 403 6.32 -14.92 30.31
CA LYS A 403 7.21 -15.47 31.34
C LYS A 403 8.17 -14.45 31.94
N THR A 404 8.64 -13.50 31.13
CA THR A 404 9.63 -12.50 31.53
C THR A 404 9.15 -11.63 32.70
N GLU A 405 7.87 -11.26 32.72
CA GLU A 405 7.29 -10.41 33.78
C GLU A 405 7.24 -11.09 35.15
N ALA A 406 7.05 -12.41 35.18
CA ALA A 406 7.11 -13.23 36.39
C ALA A 406 8.55 -13.69 36.74
N GLY A 407 9.56 -13.19 36.03
CA GLY A 407 10.96 -13.63 36.18
C GLY A 407 11.19 -15.09 35.75
N GLY A 408 10.30 -15.66 34.94
CA GLY A 408 10.28 -17.07 34.52
C GLY A 408 11.34 -17.48 33.47
N VAL A 409 12.35 -16.64 33.24
CA VAL A 409 13.47 -16.89 32.31
C VAL A 409 14.78 -16.49 32.97
N ARG A 410 15.82 -17.32 32.81
CA ARG A 410 17.20 -17.02 33.22
C ARG A 410 18.14 -17.22 32.03
N LEU A 411 18.88 -16.17 31.68
CA LEU A 411 19.87 -16.15 30.59
C LEU A 411 21.30 -16.27 31.15
N GLN A 412 22.27 -16.47 30.25
CA GLN A 412 23.71 -16.41 30.55
C GLN A 412 24.16 -17.36 31.67
N LEU A 413 23.60 -18.57 31.74
CA LEU A 413 24.09 -19.59 32.67
C LEU A 413 25.30 -20.30 32.05
N LEU A 414 26.43 -20.27 32.75
CA LEU A 414 27.75 -20.69 32.28
C LEU A 414 28.21 -22.04 32.87
N THR A 415 27.52 -22.55 33.88
CA THR A 415 27.88 -23.78 34.62
C THR A 415 26.68 -24.67 34.93
N GLU A 416 26.94 -25.93 35.29
CA GLU A 416 25.92 -26.89 35.74
C GLU A 416 25.29 -26.44 37.07
N GLU A 417 26.10 -25.87 37.96
CA GLU A 417 25.72 -25.35 39.26
C GLU A 417 24.80 -24.13 39.16
N GLU A 418 25.08 -23.23 38.21
CA GLU A 418 24.21 -22.10 37.86
C GLU A 418 22.88 -22.58 37.30
N ALA A 419 22.88 -23.57 36.40
CA ALA A 419 21.65 -24.17 35.86
C ALA A 419 20.78 -24.81 36.94
N ALA A 420 21.37 -25.61 37.84
CA ALA A 420 20.64 -26.22 38.96
C ALA A 420 20.11 -25.17 39.96
N THR A 421 20.83 -24.05 40.14
CA THR A 421 20.41 -22.97 41.03
C THR A 421 19.30 -22.13 40.41
N ALA A 422 19.45 -21.72 39.14
CA ALA A 422 18.41 -21.04 38.38
C ALA A 422 17.11 -21.84 38.35
N TYR A 423 17.15 -23.17 38.21
CA TYR A 423 15.95 -24.01 38.29
C TYR A 423 15.19 -23.83 39.62
N ARG A 424 15.90 -23.82 40.76
CA ARG A 424 15.28 -23.62 42.08
C ARG A 424 14.71 -22.22 42.22
N ASP A 425 15.47 -21.20 41.83
CA ASP A 425 15.06 -19.79 41.92
C ASP A 425 13.83 -19.50 41.05
N LEU A 426 13.83 -19.96 39.79
CA LEU A 426 12.72 -19.79 38.86
C LEU A 426 11.44 -20.46 39.37
N LEU A 427 11.55 -21.68 39.93
CA LEU A 427 10.42 -22.41 40.50
C LEU A 427 9.85 -21.71 41.73
N ALA A 428 10.71 -21.16 42.59
CA ALA A 428 10.29 -20.37 43.75
C ALA A 428 9.64 -19.04 43.34
N GLY A 429 10.24 -18.32 42.39
CA GLY A 429 9.73 -17.05 41.88
C GLY A 429 8.34 -17.18 41.24
N VAL A 430 8.15 -18.15 40.35
CA VAL A 430 6.83 -18.37 39.71
C VAL A 430 5.79 -18.80 40.74
N ARG A 431 6.12 -19.65 41.74
CA ARG A 431 5.18 -20.00 42.81
C ARG A 431 4.86 -18.85 43.77
N ALA A 432 5.78 -17.91 43.96
CA ALA A 432 5.51 -16.70 44.73
C ALA A 432 4.59 -15.72 43.97
N TYR A 433 4.69 -15.68 42.64
CA TYR A 433 3.89 -14.82 41.77
C TYR A 433 2.50 -15.43 41.45
N LEU A 434 2.44 -16.73 41.15
CA LEU A 434 1.24 -17.51 40.86
C LEU A 434 1.30 -18.86 41.60
N PRO A 435 0.80 -18.94 42.85
CA PRO A 435 0.88 -20.15 43.68
C PRO A 435 0.24 -21.40 43.05
N GLU A 436 -0.87 -21.21 42.33
CA GLU A 436 -1.67 -22.27 41.71
C GLU A 436 -1.26 -22.59 40.26
N ALA A 437 -0.17 -22.00 39.74
CA ALA A 437 0.27 -22.25 38.37
C ALA A 437 0.71 -23.71 38.17
N ARG A 438 0.17 -24.37 37.14
CA ARG A 438 0.65 -25.67 36.68
C ARG A 438 2.01 -25.50 36.02
N ILE A 439 3.05 -26.10 36.59
CA ILE A 439 4.42 -26.06 36.05
C ILE A 439 4.74 -27.46 35.52
N GLU A 440 4.97 -27.55 34.21
CA GLU A 440 5.22 -28.82 33.49
C GLU A 440 6.71 -29.20 33.50
N GLY A 441 7.59 -28.22 33.69
CA GLY A 441 9.04 -28.38 33.81
C GLY A 441 9.77 -27.07 33.50
N MET A 442 11.04 -27.19 33.13
CA MET A 442 11.80 -26.08 32.55
C MET A 442 12.44 -26.48 31.22
N SER A 443 12.32 -25.61 30.23
CA SER A 443 13.09 -25.72 29.00
C SER A 443 14.55 -25.35 29.29
N VAL A 444 15.46 -26.18 28.78
CA VAL A 444 16.92 -25.96 28.76
C VAL A 444 17.37 -25.94 27.31
N ALA A 445 17.92 -24.81 26.88
CA ALA A 445 18.37 -24.59 25.51
C ALA A 445 19.72 -23.83 25.52
N ARG A 446 20.55 -24.04 24.49
CA ARG A 446 21.74 -23.21 24.28
C ARG A 446 21.30 -21.78 23.92
N GLN A 447 21.95 -20.78 24.50
CA GLN A 447 21.61 -19.38 24.22
C GLN A 447 21.98 -19.02 22.77
N VAL A 448 21.02 -18.41 22.06
CA VAL A 448 21.21 -17.88 20.71
C VAL A 448 21.78 -16.46 20.78
N PHE A 449 22.72 -16.15 19.90
CA PHE A 449 23.30 -14.81 19.75
C PHE A 449 22.98 -14.29 18.34
N PRO A 450 21.82 -13.64 18.14
CA PRO A 450 21.38 -13.19 16.82
C PRO A 450 22.15 -11.95 16.35
N VAL A 451 22.09 -11.69 15.04
CA VAL A 451 22.44 -10.37 14.47
C VAL A 451 21.33 -9.37 14.78
N ALA A 452 20.07 -9.82 14.72
CA ALA A 452 18.91 -9.04 15.08
C ALA A 452 17.77 -9.93 15.58
N GLU A 453 16.97 -9.39 16.50
CA GLU A 453 15.68 -9.96 16.89
C GLU A 453 14.58 -9.30 16.07
N LEU A 454 13.68 -10.10 15.53
CA LEU A 454 12.43 -9.64 14.93
C LEU A 454 11.25 -10.10 15.79
N MET A 455 10.17 -9.35 15.77
CA MET A 455 8.83 -9.87 16.07
C MET A 455 8.17 -10.23 14.75
N ALA A 456 7.62 -11.43 14.62
CA ALA A 456 6.89 -11.87 13.44
C ALA A 456 5.61 -12.59 13.84
N GLY A 457 4.48 -12.30 13.20
CA GLY A 457 3.23 -12.89 13.62
C GLY A 457 2.09 -12.68 12.64
N THR A 458 0.94 -13.27 12.94
CA THR A 458 -0.29 -13.08 12.17
C THR A 458 -1.47 -12.79 13.09
N VAL A 459 -2.34 -11.87 12.68
CA VAL A 459 -3.64 -11.60 13.33
C VAL A 459 -4.76 -11.78 12.32
N THR A 460 -5.89 -12.34 12.74
CA THR A 460 -7.06 -12.52 11.86
C THR A 460 -8.04 -11.36 12.00
N ASP A 461 -8.11 -10.49 10.99
CA ASP A 461 -9.17 -9.48 10.91
C ASP A 461 -10.52 -10.14 10.53
N PRO A 462 -11.64 -9.80 11.20
CA PRO A 462 -12.95 -10.40 10.91
C PRO A 462 -13.51 -10.15 9.50
N GLN A 463 -13.11 -9.06 8.83
CA GLN A 463 -13.58 -8.69 7.49
C GLN A 463 -12.63 -9.16 6.38
N PHE A 464 -11.33 -9.04 6.61
CA PHE A 464 -10.28 -9.22 5.61
C PHE A 464 -9.51 -10.54 5.76
N GLY A 465 -9.59 -11.20 6.92
CA GLY A 465 -8.88 -12.44 7.21
C GLY A 465 -7.45 -12.21 7.74
N PRO A 466 -6.56 -13.20 7.63
CA PRO A 466 -5.24 -13.14 8.24
C PRO A 466 -4.35 -12.06 7.61
N LEU A 467 -3.67 -11.33 8.48
CA LEU A 467 -2.67 -10.32 8.20
C LEU A 467 -1.34 -10.79 8.80
N LEU A 468 -0.26 -10.72 8.04
CA LEU A 468 1.10 -10.94 8.51
C LEU A 468 1.70 -9.60 8.98
N LEU A 469 2.36 -9.61 10.13
CA LEU A 469 3.14 -8.52 10.70
C LEU A 469 4.61 -8.93 10.85
N VAL A 470 5.51 -7.96 10.67
CA VAL A 470 6.92 -8.07 11.08
C VAL A 470 7.43 -6.73 11.61
N GLY A 471 8.23 -6.75 12.66
CA GLY A 471 8.91 -5.58 13.23
C GLY A 471 10.24 -5.96 13.88
N LEU A 472 11.04 -4.98 14.30
CA LEU A 472 12.27 -5.22 15.07
C LEU A 472 11.94 -5.48 16.54
N GLY A 473 12.39 -6.62 17.06
CA GLY A 473 12.06 -7.14 18.39
C GLY A 473 12.63 -6.34 19.57
N GLY A 474 12.33 -6.83 20.78
CA GLY A 474 12.65 -6.15 22.03
C GLY A 474 11.83 -4.88 22.25
N ILE A 475 12.34 -3.96 23.08
CA ILE A 475 11.66 -2.70 23.46
C ILE A 475 11.29 -1.77 22.28
N PHE A 476 11.81 -2.05 21.09
CA PHE A 476 11.69 -1.17 19.93
C PHE A 476 10.32 -1.26 19.24
N VAL A 477 9.61 -2.40 19.30
CA VAL A 477 8.24 -2.52 18.73
C VAL A 477 7.29 -1.53 19.42
N GLU A 478 7.25 -1.57 20.75
CA GLU A 478 6.29 -0.83 21.57
C GLU A 478 6.54 0.69 21.55
N VAL A 479 7.81 1.10 21.46
CA VAL A 479 8.22 2.51 21.56
C VAL A 479 8.32 3.18 20.19
N LEU A 480 8.69 2.47 19.12
CA LEU A 480 8.98 3.09 17.81
C LEU A 480 7.88 2.93 16.76
N ASP A 481 6.88 2.06 16.96
CA ASP A 481 5.82 1.75 15.96
C ASP A 481 6.42 1.22 14.63
N ASP A 482 7.61 0.60 14.70
CA ASP A 482 8.42 0.14 13.56
C ASP A 482 8.08 -1.31 13.15
N PHE A 483 6.92 -1.45 12.50
CA PHE A 483 6.49 -2.70 11.90
C PHE A 483 5.91 -2.49 10.49
N SER A 484 6.01 -3.52 9.64
CA SER A 484 5.30 -3.62 8.37
C SER A 484 4.21 -4.70 8.46
N MET A 485 3.10 -4.49 7.73
CA MET A 485 1.96 -5.39 7.70
C MET A 485 1.47 -5.64 6.26
N ARG A 486 0.99 -6.86 6.00
CA ARG A 486 0.43 -7.29 4.70
C ARG A 486 -0.73 -8.27 4.90
N MET A 487 -1.64 -8.32 3.93
CA MET A 487 -2.66 -9.37 3.85
C MET A 487 -1.99 -10.71 3.51
N ALA A 488 -2.23 -11.73 4.33
CA ALA A 488 -1.75 -13.08 4.07
C ALA A 488 -2.61 -13.77 2.98
N PRO A 489 -2.05 -14.69 2.19
CA PRO A 489 -0.63 -15.08 2.14
C PRO A 489 0.25 -13.97 1.54
N VAL A 490 1.51 -13.90 1.96
CA VAL A 490 2.56 -13.15 1.25
C VAL A 490 3.44 -14.12 0.47
N ASP A 491 4.08 -13.60 -0.56
CA ASP A 491 5.17 -14.29 -1.26
C ASP A 491 6.53 -13.67 -0.87
N PHE A 492 7.61 -14.19 -1.45
CA PHE A 492 8.97 -13.81 -1.08
C PHE A 492 9.27 -12.33 -1.36
N ASP A 493 8.84 -11.80 -2.50
CA ASP A 493 8.99 -10.36 -2.82
C ASP A 493 8.20 -9.50 -1.84
N ASP A 494 6.95 -9.88 -1.54
CA ASP A 494 6.10 -9.17 -0.57
C ASP A 494 6.76 -9.16 0.84
N ALA A 495 7.47 -10.23 1.23
CA ALA A 495 8.19 -10.35 2.51
C ALA A 495 9.52 -9.57 2.54
N VAL A 496 10.29 -9.55 1.45
CA VAL A 496 11.48 -8.68 1.32
C VAL A 496 11.09 -7.21 1.33
N ASP A 497 10.00 -6.83 0.64
CA ASP A 497 9.41 -5.49 0.72
C ASP A 497 9.12 -5.12 2.20
N MET A 498 8.49 -6.01 2.97
CA MET A 498 8.18 -5.79 4.40
C MET A 498 9.41 -5.54 5.26
N LEU A 499 10.46 -6.35 5.11
CA LEU A 499 11.72 -6.17 5.86
C LEU A 499 12.44 -4.87 5.48
N SER A 500 12.38 -4.46 4.19
CA SER A 500 12.99 -3.22 3.69
C SER A 500 12.25 -1.93 4.08
N GLU A 501 11.00 -2.05 4.55
CA GLU A 501 10.17 -0.96 5.07
C GLU A 501 10.46 -0.62 6.54
N LEU A 502 11.13 -1.50 7.29
CA LEU A 502 11.51 -1.26 8.69
C LEU A 502 12.54 -0.12 8.78
N ARG A 503 12.33 0.82 9.70
CA ARG A 503 13.24 1.96 9.92
C ARG A 503 14.61 1.49 10.38
N GLY A 504 14.67 0.46 11.21
CA GLY A 504 15.92 -0.14 11.68
C GLY A 504 16.57 -1.13 10.71
N LYS A 505 16.15 -1.21 9.43
CA LYS A 505 16.75 -2.14 8.44
C LYS A 505 18.28 -2.05 8.31
N ALA A 506 18.88 -0.89 8.61
CA ALA A 506 20.32 -0.72 8.61
C ALA A 506 21.03 -1.68 9.58
N VAL A 507 20.37 -2.08 10.68
CA VAL A 507 20.86 -3.12 11.60
C VAL A 507 20.92 -4.47 10.88
N LEU A 508 19.83 -4.85 10.19
CA LEU A 508 19.75 -6.07 9.39
C LEU A 508 20.77 -6.08 8.23
N GLU A 509 21.08 -4.91 7.67
CA GLU A 509 22.02 -4.73 6.56
C GLU A 509 23.51 -4.74 6.99
N GLY A 510 23.82 -4.83 8.29
CA GLY A 510 25.19 -4.90 8.82
C GLY A 510 25.81 -3.56 9.26
N ALA A 511 25.01 -2.64 9.81
CA ALA A 511 25.50 -1.33 10.24
C ALA A 511 26.66 -1.41 11.26
N ARG A 512 27.62 -0.48 11.13
CA ARG A 512 28.78 -0.28 12.03
C ARG A 512 29.72 -1.49 12.15
N GLY A 513 29.83 -2.31 11.10
CA GLY A 513 30.75 -3.46 11.07
C GLY A 513 30.20 -4.72 11.72
N ASN A 514 28.91 -4.72 12.12
CA ASN A 514 28.21 -5.96 12.47
C ASN A 514 28.05 -6.84 11.22
N PRO A 515 27.96 -8.18 11.38
CA PRO A 515 27.56 -9.07 10.30
C PRO A 515 26.20 -8.66 9.74
N ARG A 516 25.95 -9.01 8.47
CA ARG A 516 24.62 -8.85 7.85
C ARG A 516 23.71 -9.97 8.36
N ALA A 517 22.43 -9.66 8.56
CA ALA A 517 21.44 -10.64 8.98
C ALA A 517 20.94 -11.46 7.77
N ASP A 518 20.58 -12.74 7.97
CA ASP A 518 19.99 -13.57 6.92
C ASP A 518 18.55 -13.15 6.56
N LEU A 519 18.46 -12.09 5.75
CA LEU A 519 17.21 -11.55 5.23
C LEU A 519 16.46 -12.55 4.33
N HIS A 520 17.16 -13.50 3.71
CA HIS A 520 16.55 -14.50 2.84
C HIS A 520 15.79 -15.54 3.68
N ALA A 521 16.40 -16.06 4.74
CA ALA A 521 15.76 -16.95 5.69
C ALA A 521 14.63 -16.26 6.47
N ALA A 522 14.80 -14.99 6.85
CA ALA A 522 13.74 -14.19 7.45
C ALA A 522 12.53 -14.04 6.51
N ALA A 523 12.73 -13.66 5.25
CA ALA A 523 11.66 -13.58 4.26
C ALA A 523 10.97 -14.94 4.03
N ALA A 524 11.74 -16.03 3.97
CA ALA A 524 11.19 -17.38 3.85
C ALA A 524 10.35 -17.81 5.08
N CYS A 525 10.75 -17.40 6.29
CA CYS A 525 9.97 -17.59 7.53
C CYS A 525 8.63 -16.84 7.46
N LEU A 526 8.65 -15.56 7.09
CA LEU A 526 7.45 -14.73 6.91
C LEU A 526 6.45 -15.32 5.90
N VAL A 527 6.96 -15.85 4.77
CA VAL A 527 6.12 -16.57 3.79
C VAL A 527 5.46 -17.79 4.44
N ARG A 528 6.20 -18.64 5.15
CA ARG A 528 5.66 -19.83 5.84
C ARG A 528 4.58 -19.46 6.86
N LEU A 529 4.82 -18.49 7.74
CA LEU A 529 3.84 -17.99 8.71
C LEU A 529 2.55 -17.52 8.03
N SER A 530 2.68 -16.68 6.99
CA SER A 530 1.52 -16.17 6.27
C SER A 530 0.71 -17.27 5.57
N ARG A 531 1.40 -18.30 5.04
CA ARG A 531 0.78 -19.44 4.36
C ARG A 531 0.07 -20.38 5.35
N LEU A 532 0.63 -20.60 6.54
CA LEU A 532 -0.03 -21.32 7.64
C LEU A 532 -1.33 -20.61 8.05
N ALA A 533 -1.27 -19.30 8.35
CA ALA A 533 -2.45 -18.53 8.75
C ALA A 533 -3.50 -18.44 7.63
N ALA A 534 -3.10 -18.28 6.38
CA ALA A 534 -4.01 -18.24 5.23
C ALA A 534 -4.70 -19.58 4.97
N SER A 535 -3.98 -20.70 5.08
CA SER A 535 -4.54 -22.06 4.88
C SER A 535 -5.46 -22.48 6.02
N HIS A 536 -5.20 -22.02 7.25
CA HIS A 536 -5.96 -22.37 8.46
C HIS A 536 -6.77 -21.20 9.02
N ARG A 537 -7.21 -20.27 8.17
CA ARG A 537 -7.92 -19.02 8.55
C ARG A 537 -9.19 -19.22 9.39
N ASP A 538 -9.77 -20.42 9.37
CA ASP A 538 -10.97 -20.78 10.12
C ASP A 538 -10.64 -21.54 11.43
N ARG A 539 -9.35 -21.83 11.70
CA ARG A 539 -8.85 -22.52 12.91
C ARG A 539 -7.82 -21.73 13.70
N ILE A 540 -7.00 -20.89 13.04
CA ILE A 540 -6.04 -19.99 13.68
C ILE A 540 -6.68 -18.62 13.88
N GLU A 541 -6.60 -18.08 15.08
CA GLU A 541 -6.94 -16.69 15.39
C GLU A 541 -5.69 -15.79 15.25
N ALA A 542 -4.60 -16.18 15.91
CA ALA A 542 -3.33 -15.47 15.89
C ALA A 542 -2.12 -16.42 15.94
N ILE A 543 -0.97 -15.92 15.51
CA ILE A 543 0.36 -16.50 15.70
C ILE A 543 1.26 -15.35 16.15
N ASP A 544 2.01 -15.52 17.22
CA ASP A 544 3.09 -14.62 17.62
C ASP A 544 4.41 -15.41 17.70
N VAL A 545 5.49 -14.80 17.22
CA VAL A 545 6.86 -15.33 17.25
C VAL A 545 7.78 -14.20 17.69
N ASN A 546 8.17 -14.24 18.96
CA ASN A 546 8.84 -13.12 19.61
C ASN A 546 9.75 -13.63 20.76
N PRO A 547 11.07 -13.73 20.57
CA PRO A 547 11.83 -13.29 19.40
C PRO A 547 11.86 -14.32 18.26
N LEU A 548 11.81 -13.83 17.02
CA LEU A 548 12.38 -14.50 15.85
C LEU A 548 13.84 -14.05 15.72
N PHE A 549 14.77 -14.93 16.09
CA PHE A 549 16.21 -14.68 15.97
C PHE A 549 16.63 -14.75 14.50
N VAL A 550 17.28 -13.70 14.00
CA VAL A 550 17.93 -13.69 12.68
C VAL A 550 19.44 -13.78 12.87
N LEU A 551 20.03 -14.83 12.30
CA LEU A 551 21.47 -15.14 12.41
C LEU A 551 22.26 -14.43 11.30
N ALA A 552 23.57 -14.68 11.21
CA ALA A 552 24.38 -14.10 10.16
C ALA A 552 23.98 -14.61 8.77
N ASP A 553 24.28 -13.85 7.72
CA ASP A 553 23.95 -14.15 6.32
C ASP A 553 24.38 -15.60 5.94
N GLY A 554 23.40 -16.46 5.66
CA GLY A 554 23.60 -17.89 5.37
C GLY A 554 23.43 -18.86 6.56
N GLU A 555 23.31 -18.36 7.80
CA GLU A 555 23.08 -19.17 9.01
C GLU A 555 21.58 -19.35 9.34
N GLY A 556 20.70 -18.53 8.76
CA GLY A 556 19.25 -18.70 8.86
C GLY A 556 18.55 -17.93 9.99
N VAL A 557 17.45 -18.51 10.47
CA VAL A 557 16.60 -17.96 11.54
C VAL A 557 16.16 -19.04 12.53
N LEU A 558 15.88 -18.64 13.78
CA LEU A 558 15.33 -19.51 14.83
C LEU A 558 14.16 -18.81 15.53
N ALA A 559 13.00 -19.45 15.60
CA ALA A 559 11.87 -18.99 16.43
C ALA A 559 12.16 -19.30 17.90
N GLY A 560 12.51 -18.28 18.69
CA GLY A 560 12.98 -18.40 20.07
C GLY A 560 11.88 -18.57 21.11
N ASP A 561 10.69 -18.05 20.85
CA ASP A 561 9.44 -18.28 21.60
C ASP A 561 8.28 -18.09 20.60
N ALA A 562 7.15 -18.76 20.84
CA ALA A 562 5.97 -18.67 19.99
C ALA A 562 4.67 -18.95 20.74
N LEU A 563 3.61 -18.23 20.35
CA LEU A 563 2.24 -18.45 20.80
C LEU A 563 1.31 -18.58 19.61
N VAL A 564 0.73 -19.77 19.42
CA VAL A 564 -0.39 -19.99 18.50
C VAL A 564 -1.70 -19.92 19.27
N VAL A 565 -2.66 -19.14 18.78
CA VAL A 565 -4.03 -19.08 19.32
C VAL A 565 -4.99 -19.71 18.32
N LEU A 566 -5.68 -20.75 18.74
CA LEU A 566 -6.69 -21.46 17.95
C LEU A 566 -8.10 -21.00 18.31
N LYS A 567 -9.02 -21.08 17.35
CA LYS A 567 -10.46 -20.83 17.53
C LYS A 567 -11.18 -22.03 18.15
#